data_AF-A0A484KN74-F1
#
_entry.id   AF-A0A484KN74-F1
#
_cell.length_a   1.000
_cell.length_b   1.000
_cell.length_c   1.000
_cell.angle_alpha   90.00
_cell.angle_beta   90.00
_cell.angle_gamma   90.00
#
_symmetry.space_group_name_H-M   'P 1'
#
loop_
_entity.id
_entity.type
_entity.pdbx_description
1 polymer ?
#
loop_
_entity_poly.entity_id
_entity_poly.type
_entity_poly.pdbx_seq_one_letter_code
_entity_poly.pdbx_strand_id
1 'polypeptide(L)'
;MTVTNYPRVKFHSHLLTALPDVSQITLGSDAEFVLLASDGLWDYINSFEAVNFVRKQLREHGDVQRACEALARNALDRRSQDNISIIIADLGYVHASCMILCCH
;
A
#
# COMPACT_ATOMS: atom_id res chain seq x y z
N MET A 1 -36.41 32.43 13.85
CA MET A 1 -35.66 31.17 13.69
C MET A 1 -34.22 31.48 14.02
N THR A 2 -33.73 30.96 15.15
CA THR A 2 -32.43 31.24 15.74
C THR A 2 -31.32 30.59 14.90
N VAL A 3 -30.38 31.41 14.43
CA VAL A 3 -29.12 30.94 13.85
C VAL A 3 -28.32 30.28 14.99
N THR A 4 -28.18 28.96 14.96
CA THR A 4 -27.37 28.22 15.91
C THR A 4 -25.90 28.60 15.72
N ASN A 5 -25.35 29.26 16.73
CA ASN A 5 -23.96 29.66 16.80
C ASN A 5 -23.10 28.43 17.12
N TYR A 6 -22.62 27.73 16.09
CA TYR A 6 -21.65 26.65 16.28
C TYR A 6 -20.32 27.24 16.73
N PRO A 7 -19.71 26.78 17.83
CA PRO A 7 -18.40 27.25 18.25
C PRO A 7 -17.40 26.93 17.14
N ARG A 8 -16.81 27.96 16.54
CA ARG A 8 -15.71 27.82 15.57
C ARG A 8 -14.55 27.12 16.26
N VAL A 9 -14.31 25.87 15.88
CA VAL A 9 -13.09 25.13 16.25
C VAL A 9 -11.90 25.95 15.74
N LYS A 10 -11.12 26.51 16.66
CA LYS A 10 -9.86 27.17 16.32
C LYS A 10 -8.76 26.12 16.29
N PHE A 11 -8.33 25.76 15.09
CA PHE A 11 -7.14 24.95 14.91
C PHE A 11 -5.91 25.81 15.20
N HIS A 12 -5.02 25.32 16.06
CA HIS A 12 -3.85 26.07 16.54
C HIS A 12 -2.62 25.91 15.63
N SER A 13 -2.75 25.17 14.51
CA SER A 13 -1.68 24.85 13.56
C SER A 13 -2.25 24.61 12.15
N HIS A 14 -1.38 24.40 11.17
CA HIS A 14 -1.79 23.97 9.83
C HIS A 14 -2.42 22.56 9.91
N LEU A 15 -3.63 22.42 9.39
CA LEU A 15 -4.38 21.16 9.34
C LEU A 15 -3.79 20.14 8.36
N LEU A 16 -3.01 20.62 7.41
CA LEU A 16 -2.35 19.83 6.38
C LEU A 16 -0.85 20.14 6.44
N THR A 17 -0.03 19.11 6.33
CA THR A 17 1.41 19.23 6.29
C THR A 17 1.93 18.69 4.96
N ALA A 18 2.94 19.36 4.40
CA ALA A 18 3.71 18.86 3.26
C ALA A 18 4.98 18.13 3.73
N LEU A 19 5.17 17.97 5.05
CA LEU A 19 6.27 17.19 5.60
C LEU A 19 5.94 15.71 5.48
N PRO A 20 6.78 14.90 4.82
CA PRO A 20 6.59 13.47 4.75
C PRO A 20 6.93 12.83 6.09
N ASP A 21 6.31 11.69 6.36
CA ASP A 21 6.87 10.75 7.33
C ASP A 21 8.04 10.00 6.69
N VAL A 22 9.16 9.91 7.42
CA VAL A 22 10.41 9.33 6.89
C VAL A 22 10.88 8.25 7.85
N SER A 23 10.90 7.02 7.37
CA SER A 23 11.47 5.87 8.07
C SER A 23 12.63 5.28 7.29
N GLN A 24 13.62 4.77 8.01
CA GLN A 24 14.74 4.03 7.46
C GLN A 24 14.71 2.60 8.00
N ILE A 25 14.72 1.64 7.10
CA ILE A 25 14.64 0.22 7.46
C ILE A 25 15.81 -0.48 6.77
N THR A 26 16.59 -1.22 7.57
CA THR A 26 17.66 -2.07 7.04
C THR A 26 17.03 -3.32 6.46
N LEU A 27 17.26 -3.57 5.16
CA LEU A 27 16.76 -4.78 4.50
C LEU A 27 17.50 -5.99 5.06
N GLY A 28 16.73 -6.94 5.62
CA GLY A 28 17.25 -8.25 5.98
C GLY A 28 17.48 -9.10 4.74
N SER A 29 18.27 -10.17 4.90
CA SER A 29 18.51 -11.17 3.84
C SER A 29 17.25 -11.95 3.45
N ASP A 30 16.19 -11.81 4.24
CA ASP A 30 14.88 -12.43 4.08
C ASP A 30 13.91 -11.61 3.22
N ALA A 31 14.22 -10.35 2.95
CA ALA A 31 13.38 -9.45 2.16
C ALA A 31 13.26 -9.91 0.68
N GLU A 32 12.08 -10.40 0.30
CA GLU A 32 11.80 -10.90 -1.06
C GLU A 32 11.53 -9.75 -2.05
N PHE A 33 10.67 -8.80 -1.68
CA PHE A 33 10.25 -7.68 -2.53
C PHE A 33 9.71 -6.50 -1.69
N VAL A 34 9.61 -5.33 -2.31
CA VAL A 34 8.88 -4.17 -1.77
C VAL A 34 7.59 -3.98 -2.55
N LEU A 35 6.47 -3.78 -1.86
CA LEU A 35 5.16 -3.47 -2.44
C LEU A 35 4.70 -2.10 -1.96
N LEU A 36 4.46 -1.19 -2.90
CA LEU A 36 3.86 0.12 -2.67
C LEU A 36 2.58 0.21 -3.49
N ALA A 37 1.53 0.82 -2.92
CA ALA A 37 0.31 1.08 -3.65
C ALA A 37 -0.45 2.29 -3.09
N SER A 38 -1.37 2.82 -3.88
CA SER A 38 -2.34 3.84 -3.44
C SER A 38 -3.43 3.24 -2.55
N ASP A 39 -4.15 4.10 -1.84
CA ASP A 39 -5.38 3.82 -1.08
C ASP A 39 -6.43 3.05 -1.89
N GLY A 40 -6.57 3.31 -3.19
CA GLY A 40 -7.44 2.55 -4.08
C GLY A 40 -7.21 1.03 -4.07
N LEU A 41 -6.01 0.56 -3.69
CA LEU A 41 -5.74 -0.84 -3.36
C LEU A 41 -6.08 -1.17 -1.90
N TRP A 42 -5.50 -0.40 -0.97
CA TRP A 42 -5.50 -0.70 0.46
C TRP A 42 -6.89 -0.63 1.11
N ASP A 43 -7.82 0.09 0.52
CA ASP A 43 -9.22 0.14 0.93
C ASP A 43 -9.94 -1.20 0.78
N TYR A 44 -9.43 -2.11 -0.07
CA TYR A 44 -10.09 -3.37 -0.43
C TYR A 44 -9.25 -4.62 -0.18
N ILE A 45 -7.93 -4.48 -0.07
CA ILE A 45 -6.99 -5.56 0.15
C ILE A 45 -6.04 -5.17 1.28
N ASN A 46 -5.99 -5.99 2.34
CA ASN A 46 -5.06 -5.74 3.43
C ASN A 46 -3.62 -6.15 3.06
N SER A 47 -2.64 -5.59 3.77
CA SER A 47 -1.21 -5.79 3.47
C SER A 47 -0.77 -7.26 3.50
N PHE A 48 -1.25 -8.05 4.46
CA PHE A 48 -0.89 -9.47 4.57
C PHE A 48 -1.42 -10.27 3.38
N GLU A 49 -2.66 -10.03 2.97
CA GLU A 49 -3.26 -10.64 1.79
C GLU A 49 -2.51 -10.26 0.51
N ALA A 50 -2.23 -8.97 0.31
CA ALA A 50 -1.54 -8.48 -0.87
C ALA A 50 -0.14 -9.08 -1.00
N VAL A 51 0.62 -9.14 0.10
CA VAL A 51 1.96 -9.74 0.14
C VAL A 51 1.93 -11.23 -0.22
N ASN A 52 0.99 -11.99 0.33
CA ASN A 52 0.87 -13.42 0.02
C ASN A 52 0.46 -13.65 -1.44
N PHE A 53 -0.42 -12.81 -1.96
CA PHE A 53 -0.84 -12.85 -3.36
C PHE A 53 0.36 -12.58 -4.29
N VAL A 54 1.10 -11.50 -4.07
CA VAL A 54 2.28 -11.14 -4.88
C VAL A 54 3.33 -12.23 -4.81
N ARG A 55 3.65 -12.73 -3.61
CA ARG A 55 4.60 -13.84 -3.43
C ARG A 55 4.20 -15.05 -4.25
N LYS A 56 2.93 -15.43 -4.24
CA LYS A 56 2.42 -16.55 -5.04
C LYS A 56 2.59 -16.27 -6.54
N GLN A 57 2.19 -15.09 -7.02
CA GLN A 57 2.34 -14.70 -8.43
C GLN A 57 3.79 -14.71 -8.90
N LEU A 58 4.71 -14.18 -8.10
CA LEU A 58 6.14 -14.16 -8.43
C LEU A 58 6.75 -15.58 -8.45
N ARG A 59 6.37 -16.45 -7.51
CA ARG A 59 6.85 -17.85 -7.50
C ARG A 59 6.32 -18.67 -8.67
N GLU A 60 5.08 -18.43 -9.08
CA GLU A 60 4.44 -19.17 -10.16
C GLU A 60 4.87 -18.69 -11.56
N HIS A 61 5.20 -17.40 -11.70
CA HIS A 61 5.38 -16.78 -13.01
C HIS A 61 6.71 -16.06 -13.21
N GLY A 62 7.39 -15.64 -12.14
CA GLY A 62 8.65 -14.89 -12.22
C GLY A 62 8.51 -13.52 -12.92
N ASP A 63 7.30 -12.97 -12.97
CA ASP A 63 6.99 -11.75 -13.71
C ASP A 63 6.30 -10.72 -12.79
N VAL A 64 7.02 -9.65 -12.51
CA VAL A 64 6.59 -8.55 -11.64
C VAL A 64 5.42 -7.76 -12.25
N GLN A 65 5.45 -7.51 -13.56
CA GLN A 65 4.39 -6.76 -14.25
C GLN A 65 3.09 -7.55 -14.19
N ARG A 66 3.16 -8.86 -14.44
CA ARG A 66 2.00 -9.75 -14.32
C ARG A 66 1.45 -9.78 -12.89
N ALA A 67 2.33 -9.80 -11.87
CA ALA A 67 1.91 -9.76 -10.47
C ALA A 67 1.19 -8.45 -10.12
N CYS A 68 1.71 -7.29 -10.58
CA CYS A 68 1.05 -5.98 -10.43
C CYS A 68 -0.35 -6.00 -11.04
N GLU A 69 -0.48 -6.42 -12.31
CA GLU A 69 -1.76 -6.45 -13.00
C GLU A 69 -2.76 -7.40 -12.35
N ALA A 70 -2.30 -8.56 -11.88
CA ALA A 70 -3.16 -9.52 -11.20
C ALA A 70 -3.67 -8.97 -9.85
N LEU A 71 -2.83 -8.25 -9.12
CA LEU A 71 -3.22 -7.61 -7.85
C LEU A 71 -4.19 -6.45 -8.10
N ALA A 72 -3.95 -5.62 -9.11
CA ALA A 72 -4.86 -4.55 -9.51
C ALA A 72 -6.23 -5.11 -9.93
N ARG A 73 -6.26 -6.17 -10.75
CA ARG A 73 -7.50 -6.87 -11.12
C ARG A 73 -8.26 -7.39 -9.90
N ASN A 74 -7.57 -7.97 -8.91
CA ASN A 74 -8.20 -8.44 -7.68
C ASN A 74 -8.95 -7.32 -6.94
N ALA A 75 -8.37 -6.13 -6.86
CA ALA A 75 -9.02 -4.97 -6.23
C ALA A 75 -10.18 -4.40 -7.08
N LEU A 76 -10.04 -4.38 -8.40
CA LEU A 76 -11.13 -4.00 -9.31
C LEU A 76 -12.31 -4.97 -9.22
N ASP A 77 -12.05 -6.27 -9.10
CA ASP A 77 -13.09 -7.30 -8.95
C ASP A 77 -13.83 -7.16 -7.61
N ARG A 78 -13.17 -6.63 -6.58
CA ARG A 78 -13.79 -6.20 -5.30
C ARG A 78 -14.55 -4.89 -5.39
N ARG A 79 -14.70 -4.36 -6.60
CA ARG A 79 -15.37 -3.09 -6.92
C ARG A 79 -14.70 -1.86 -6.32
N SER A 80 -13.37 -1.83 -6.33
CA SER A 80 -12.65 -0.56 -6.10
C SER A 80 -13.18 0.52 -7.05
N GLN A 81 -13.50 1.69 -6.48
CA GLN A 81 -14.05 2.83 -7.21
C GLN A 81 -12.99 3.91 -7.48
N ASP A 82 -11.74 3.68 -7.06
CA ASP A 82 -10.66 4.65 -7.15
C ASP A 82 -9.60 4.25 -8.18
N ASN A 83 -8.66 5.16 -8.45
CA ASN A 83 -7.46 4.88 -9.22
C ASN A 83 -6.51 4.00 -8.41
N ILE A 84 -6.03 2.94 -9.06
CA ILE A 84 -5.11 1.98 -8.45
C ILE A 84 -3.74 2.16 -9.08
N SER A 85 -2.75 2.49 -8.27
CA SER A 85 -1.33 2.49 -8.65
C SER A 85 -0.58 1.50 -7.78
N ILE A 86 0.25 0.65 -8.38
CA ILE A 86 1.01 -0.41 -7.70
C ILE A 86 2.44 -0.40 -8.22
N ILE A 87 3.41 -0.46 -7.32
CA ILE A 87 4.83 -0.66 -7.61
C ILE A 87 5.29 -1.89 -6.84
N ILE A 88 5.90 -2.85 -7.55
CA ILE A 88 6.59 -3.98 -6.95
C ILE A 88 8.06 -3.89 -7.37
N ALA A 89 8.96 -3.88 -6.39
CA ALA A 89 10.39 -4.00 -6.61
C ALA A 89 10.86 -5.35 -6.08
N ASP A 90 11.19 -6.27 -6.99
CA ASP A 90 11.76 -7.58 -6.67
C ASP A 90 13.23 -7.41 -6.27
N LEU A 91 13.61 -7.96 -5.12
CA LEU A 91 14.96 -7.87 -4.57
C LEU A 91 15.82 -9.10 -4.91
N GLY A 92 15.25 -10.12 -5.55
CA GLY A 92 15.98 -11.29 -6.05
C GLY A 92 16.49 -12.25 -4.97
N TYR A 93 16.10 -12.08 -3.70
CA TYR A 93 16.48 -13.00 -2.62
C TYR A 93 15.54 -14.21 -2.61
N VAL A 94 16.08 -15.36 -3.02
CA VAL A 94 15.31 -16.61 -3.18
C VAL A 94 15.12 -17.38 -1.85
N HIS A 95 15.44 -16.78 -0.69
CA HIS A 95 15.32 -17.48 0.60
C HIS A 95 14.84 -16.59 1.77
N ALA A 96 13.52 -16.60 1.96
CA ALA A 96 12.79 -16.70 3.23
C ALA A 96 12.72 -15.51 4.22
N SER A 97 11.64 -14.71 4.09
CA SER A 97 10.72 -14.16 5.13
C SER A 97 10.47 -12.63 5.03
N CYS A 98 9.19 -12.25 4.97
CA CYS A 98 8.75 -10.90 4.56
C CYS A 98 9.02 -9.79 5.59
N MET A 99 9.51 -8.65 5.14
CA MET A 99 9.38 -7.36 5.83
C MET A 99 8.31 -6.52 5.11
N ILE A 100 7.26 -6.10 5.83
CA ILE A 100 6.16 -5.29 5.29
C ILE A 100 6.48 -3.82 5.58
N LEU A 101 6.68 -2.99 4.55
CA LEU A 101 6.50 -1.54 4.69
C LEU A 101 5.06 -1.20 4.28
N CYS A 102 4.21 -0.99 5.27
CA CYS A 102 2.93 -0.32 5.06
C CYS A 102 3.15 1.14 5.46
N CYS A 103 3.25 2.05 4.48
CA CYS A 103 3.06 3.46 4.76
C CYS A 103 1.54 3.66 4.92
N HIS A 104 1.10 3.98 6.15
CA HIS A 104 -0.25 4.46 6.41
C HIS A 104 -0.22 5.98 6.48
#